data_AF-A0A1L9V795-F1
#
_entry.id   AF-A0A1L9V795-F1
#
_cell.length_a   1.000
_cell.length_b   1.000
_cell.length_c   1.000
_cell.angle_alpha   90.00
_cell.angle_beta   90.00
_cell.angle_gamma   90.00
#
_symmetry.space_group_name_H-M   'P 1'
#
loop_
_entity.id
_entity.type
_entity.pdbx_description
1 polymer ?
#
loop_
_entity_poly.entity_id
_entity_poly.type
_entity_poly.pdbx_seq_one_letter_code
_entity_poly.pdbx_strand_id
1 'polypeptide(L)'
;MAKYRLTIRYAPGADCKHAAGIENIARSNFGAKGVLSFQRFAFNSGYPPFHITLFEAPDSISLEELQNVQLAEGVMTQVQRVERPAER
;
A
#
# COMPACT_ATOMS: atom_id res chain seq x y z
N MET A 1 4.38 7.84 -15.10
CA MET A 1 4.30 7.41 -13.69
C MET A 1 2.85 7.35 -13.30
N ALA A 2 2.37 6.14 -13.01
CA ALA A 2 1.00 5.91 -12.58
C ALA A 2 0.91 6.06 -11.06
N LYS A 3 -0.17 6.70 -10.59
CA LYS A 3 -0.48 6.82 -9.18
C LYS A 3 -1.30 5.61 -8.74
N TYR A 4 -0.95 5.08 -7.58
CA TYR A 4 -1.62 3.94 -6.97
C TYR A 4 -1.96 4.27 -5.53
N ARG A 5 -3.06 3.68 -5.07
CA ARG A 5 -3.52 3.71 -3.69
C ARG A 5 -3.30 2.34 -3.10
N LEU A 6 -2.47 2.28 -2.05
CA LEU A 6 -2.32 1.11 -1.21
C LEU A 6 -3.24 1.24 0.00
N THR A 7 -4.12 0.26 0.18
CA THR A 7 -4.85 0.08 1.43
C THR A 7 -4.31 -1.16 2.12
N ILE A 8 -3.85 -1.01 3.36
CA ILE A 8 -3.32 -2.08 4.18
C ILE A 8 -4.34 -2.37 5.27
N ARG A 9 -4.86 -3.59 5.29
CA ARG A 9 -5.81 -4.08 6.28
C ARG A 9 -5.14 -5.16 7.11
N TYR A 10 -5.49 -5.21 8.38
CA TYR A 10 -4.97 -6.21 9.30
C TYR A 10 -6.01 -7.29 9.54
N ALA A 11 -5.56 -8.54 9.56
CA ALA A 11 -6.32 -9.62 10.14
C ALA A 11 -6.44 -9.40 11.67
N PRO A 12 -7.51 -9.90 12.31
CA PRO A 12 -7.68 -9.78 13.75
C PRO A 12 -6.45 -10.32 14.51
N GLY A 13 -5.78 -9.45 15.28
CA GLY A 13 -4.59 -9.77 16.08
C GLY A 13 -3.23 -9.49 15.40
N ALA A 14 -3.23 -9.12 14.11
CA ALA A 14 -2.01 -8.72 13.39
C ALA A 14 -1.72 -7.21 13.51
N ASP A 15 -2.73 -6.40 13.84
CA ASP A 15 -2.65 -4.94 13.96
C ASP A 15 -1.66 -4.51 15.05
N CYS A 16 -1.75 -5.05 16.27
CA CYS A 16 -0.83 -4.72 17.36
C CYS A 16 0.65 -5.06 17.08
N LYS A 17 0.91 -6.07 16.24
CA LYS A 17 2.28 -6.52 15.94
C LYS A 17 2.91 -5.75 14.79
N HIS A 18 2.12 -5.42 13.77
CA HIS A 18 2.65 -4.88 12.53
C HIS A 18 2.36 -3.39 12.33
N ALA A 19 1.37 -2.79 13.00
CA ALA A 19 0.98 -1.40 12.76
C ALA A 19 2.14 -0.40 12.94
N ALA A 20 2.99 -0.59 13.95
CA ALA A 20 4.13 0.32 14.18
C ALA A 20 5.24 0.20 13.13
N GLY A 21 5.41 -0.98 12.52
CA GLY A 21 6.48 -1.26 11.54
C GLY A 21 6.03 -1.27 10.09
N ILE A 22 4.72 -1.21 9.84
CA ILE A 22 4.15 -1.48 8.51
C ILE A 22 4.62 -0.49 7.45
N GLU A 23 4.84 0.78 7.83
CA GLU A 23 5.25 1.82 6.90
C GLU A 23 6.64 1.50 6.35
N ASN A 24 7.56 1.06 7.21
CA ASN A 24 8.91 0.64 6.83
C ASN A 24 8.89 -0.65 6.00
N ILE A 25 8.04 -1.62 6.37
CA ILE A 25 7.90 -2.87 5.63
C ILE A 25 7.34 -2.61 4.23
N ALA A 26 6.32 -1.74 4.11
CA ALA A 26 5.73 -1.35 2.84
C ALA A 26 6.75 -0.61 1.97
N ARG A 27 7.43 0.39 2.51
CA ARG A 27 8.47 1.11 1.77
C ARG A 27 9.59 0.20 1.28
N SER A 28 10.01 -0.78 2.08
CA SER A 28 11.07 -1.72 1.70
C SER A 28 10.62 -2.69 0.60
N ASN A 29 9.46 -3.33 0.77
CA ASN A 29 8.95 -4.33 -0.20
C ASN A 29 8.61 -3.70 -1.55
N PHE A 30 7.86 -2.61 -1.54
CA PHE A 30 7.50 -1.92 -2.77
C PHE A 30 8.68 -1.12 -3.34
N GLY A 31 9.58 -0.59 -2.49
CA GLY A 31 10.83 0.02 -2.94
C GLY A 31 11.70 -0.96 -3.73
N ALA A 32 11.76 -2.22 -3.30
CA ALA A 32 12.44 -3.29 -4.04
C ALA A 32 11.83 -3.57 -5.43
N LYS A 33 10.54 -3.26 -5.63
CA LYS A 33 9.88 -3.33 -6.94
C LYS A 33 10.20 -2.13 -7.84
N GLY A 34 10.82 -1.07 -7.32
CA GLY A 34 11.11 0.16 -8.07
C GLY A 34 10.08 1.28 -7.83
N VAL A 35 9.29 1.19 -6.75
CA VAL A 35 8.39 2.28 -6.32
C VAL A 35 9.20 3.35 -5.59
N LEU A 36 9.09 4.60 -6.04
CA LEU A 36 9.95 5.70 -5.56
C LEU A 36 9.18 6.74 -4.74
N SER A 37 7.91 6.99 -5.06
CA SER A 37 7.19 8.18 -4.59
C SER A 37 6.13 7.85 -3.54
N PHE A 38 6.53 7.37 -2.36
CA PHE A 38 5.59 7.08 -1.26
C PHE A 38 5.12 8.36 -0.56
N GLN A 39 3.81 8.55 -0.51
CA GLN A 39 3.19 9.54 0.36
C GLN A 39 3.14 9.07 1.82
N ARG A 40 2.74 9.98 2.70
CA ARG A 40 2.54 9.70 4.13
C ARG A 40 1.44 8.67 4.30
N PHE A 41 1.64 7.70 5.20
CA PHE A 41 0.61 6.74 5.55
C PHE A 41 -0.40 7.41 6.46
N ALA A 42 -1.65 7.40 6.03
CA ALA A 42 -2.79 7.77 6.84
C ALA A 42 -3.24 6.53 7.62
N PHE A 43 -3.03 6.56 8.94
CA PHE A 43 -3.60 5.55 9.83
C PHE A 43 -5.06 5.89 10.12
N ASN A 44 -5.94 4.92 9.94
CA ASN A 44 -7.33 5.01 10.35
C ASN A 44 -7.60 3.99 11.45
N SER A 45 -8.00 4.48 12.62
CA SER A 45 -8.34 3.69 13.80
C SER A 45 -9.76 3.13 13.78
N GLY A 46 -10.49 3.23 12.66
CA GLY A 46 -11.77 2.55 12.47
C GLY A 46 -11.62 1.04 12.67
N TYR A 47 -12.70 0.33 12.98
CA TYR A 47 -12.65 -1.12 13.22
C TYR A 47 -13.17 -1.87 11.97
N PRO A 48 -12.36 -2.71 11.30
CA PRO A 48 -10.96 -3.04 11.59
C PRO A 48 -9.97 -1.95 11.16
N PRO A 49 -8.84 -1.78 11.88
CA PRO A 49 -7.86 -0.73 11.59
C PRO A 49 -7.24 -0.92 10.21
N PHE A 50 -6.93 0.19 9.54
CA PHE A 50 -6.28 0.14 8.24
C PHE A 50 -5.36 1.34 8.02
N HIS A 51 -4.33 1.14 7.21
CA HIS A 51 -3.50 2.23 6.70
C HIS A 51 -3.81 2.46 5.24
N ILE A 52 -3.83 3.73 4.82
CA ILE A 52 -3.88 4.10 3.41
C ILE A 52 -2.62 4.89 3.10
N THR A 53 -2.01 4.58 1.97
CA THR A 53 -0.98 5.44 1.39
C THR A 53 -1.19 5.56 -0.12
N LEU A 54 -0.59 6.60 -0.69
CA LEU A 54 -0.53 6.83 -2.12
C LEU A 54 0.93 6.68 -2.55
N PHE A 55 1.16 6.02 -3.68
CA PHE A 55 2.50 5.89 -4.22
C PHE A 55 2.51 6.00 -5.75
N GLU A 56 3.65 6.35 -6.31
CA GLU A 56 3.86 6.38 -7.76
C GLU A 56 4.83 5.28 -8.17
N ALA A 57 4.42 4.51 -9.19
CA ALA A 57 5.24 3.49 -9.80
C ALA A 57 5.45 3.79 -11.30
N PRO A 58 6.59 3.36 -11.86
CA PRO A 58 6.81 3.43 -13.31
C PRO A 58 5.80 2.54 -14.04
N ASP A 59 5.42 2.95 -15.26
CA ASP A 59 4.45 2.25 -16.10
C ASP A 59 4.94 0.85 -16.55
N SER A 60 6.22 0.53 -16.31
CA SER A 60 6.78 -0.82 -16.46
C SER A 60 6.28 -1.83 -15.42
N ILE A 61 5.71 -1.38 -14.30
CA ILE A 61 5.17 -2.27 -13.25
C ILE A 61 3.66 -2.41 -13.41
N SER A 62 3.21 -3.63 -13.65
CA SER A 62 1.79 -3.96 -13.74
C SER A 62 1.10 -3.84 -12.38
N LEU A 63 -0.20 -3.52 -12.39
CA LEU A 63 -1.02 -3.48 -11.17
C LEU A 63 -1.01 -4.83 -10.44
N GLU A 64 -1.03 -5.93 -11.19
CA GLU A 64 -1.00 -7.29 -10.65
C GLU A 64 0.28 -7.58 -9.85
N GLU A 65 1.44 -7.11 -10.33
CA GLU A 65 2.70 -7.24 -9.60
C GLU A 65 2.66 -6.52 -8.25
N LEU A 66 2.03 -5.35 -8.20
CA LEU A 66 1.86 -4.57 -6.97
C LEU A 66 0.84 -5.21 -6.03
N GLN A 67 -0.21 -5.84 -6.56
CA GLN A 67 -1.23 -6.54 -5.79
C GLN A 67 -0.72 -7.86 -5.21
N ASN A 68 0.23 -8.52 -5.88
CA ASN A 68 0.87 -9.74 -5.38
C ASN A 68 1.93 -9.46 -4.29
N VAL A 69 2.20 -8.19 -3.95
CA VAL A 69 3.13 -7.85 -2.85
C VAL A 69 2.51 -8.17 -1.51
N GLN A 70 3.03 -9.20 -0.86
CA GLN A 70 2.71 -9.55 0.52
C GLN A 70 3.68 -8.85 1.48
N LEU A 71 3.15 -8.10 2.44
CA LEU A 71 3.96 -7.33 3.39
C LEU A 71 4.41 -8.16 4.59
N ALA A 72 3.46 -8.85 5.21
CA ALA A 72 3.67 -9.67 6.40
C ALA A 72 2.54 -10.70 6.52
N GLU A 73 2.73 -11.69 7.37
CA GLU A 73 1.69 -12.65 7.71
C GLU A 73 0.52 -11.95 8.42
N GLY A 74 -0.73 -12.24 8.00
CA GLY A 74 -1.92 -11.60 8.56
C GLY A 74 -2.12 -10.14 8.11
N VAL A 75 -1.33 -9.63 7.16
CA VAL A 75 -1.53 -8.31 6.55
C VAL A 75 -2.04 -8.46 5.12
N MET A 76 -3.22 -7.89 4.87
CA MET A 76 -3.81 -7.86 3.53
C MET A 76 -3.53 -6.51 2.87
N THR A 77 -3.00 -6.54 1.66
CA THR A 77 -2.78 -5.35 0.83
C THR A 77 -3.81 -5.30 -0.28
N GLN A 78 -4.29 -4.09 -0.55
CA GLN A 78 -5.15 -3.83 -1.70
C GLN A 78 -4.61 -2.62 -2.43
N VAL A 79 -4.07 -2.86 -3.63
CA VAL A 79 -3.56 -1.82 -4.51
C VAL A 79 -4.62 -1.49 -5.56
N GLN A 80 -4.94 -0.22 -5.71
CA GLN A 80 -5.83 0.29 -6.75
C GLN A 80 -5.10 1.37 -7.54
N ARG A 81 -5.27 1.38 -8.87
CA ARG A 81 -4.76 2.48 -9.68
C ARG A 81 -5.65 3.71 -9.43
N VAL A 82 -5.03 4.83 -9.09
CA VAL A 82 -5.72 6.12 -9.02
C VAL A 82 -5.71 6.69 -10.42
N GLU A 83 -6.70 6.31 -11.22
CA GLU A 83 -6.95 6.98 -12.49
C GLU A 83 -7.33 8.43 -12.17
N ARG A 84 -6.53 9.39 -12.66
CA ARG A 84 -6.99 10.78 -12.68
C ARG A 84 -8.32 10.78 -13.44
N PRO A 85 -9.41 11.34 -12.89
CA PRO A 85 -10.59 11.55 -13.71
C PRO A 85 -10.12 12.38 -14.90
N ALA A 86 -10.41 11.89 -16.11
CA ALA A 86 -10.20 12.65 -17.32
C ALA A 86 -10.94 13.98 -17.14
N GLU A 87 -10.20 15.07 -16.95
CA GLU A 87 -10.74 16.41 -17.14
C GLU A 87 -11.34 16.42 -18.55
N ARG A 88 -12.66 16.63 -18.59
CA ARG A 88 -13.46 16.60 -19.80
C ARG A 88 -13.88 18.02 -20.15
#